data_AF-A0A9X1Q8B1-F1
#
_entry.id   AF-A0A9X1Q8B1-F1
#
_cell.length_a   1.000
_cell.length_b   1.000
_cell.length_c   1.000
_cell.angle_alpha   90.00
_cell.angle_beta   90.00
_cell.angle_gamma   90.00
#
_symmetry.space_group_name_H-M   'P 1'
#
loop_
_entity.id
_entity.type
_entity.pdbx_description
1 polymer ?
#
loop_
_entity_poly.entity_id
_entity_poly.type
_entity_poly.pdbx_seq_one_letter_code
_entity_poly.pdbx_strand_id
1 'polypeptide(L)'
;MIVKKTLSLKSIFEFTGYHFLWLTGWMSLVTTVYYFFSWSILALPWLPLPLIGTAVVFYIGFKNNQSYDRLWEARKIWSEITNSSRMLATMITNYRSGESSEADGELIRKQIVFRHIAYLYQLREQLLEPTVWEHVSMKSSWGTGFYNRQRRAKLTSSFQEELEAIAGRKYLSVEEKIDLQGYKNKAVQLLNIQTRMIQQLYKNNALNMLQQMEVQAAIRNFYDSQGKMERIKQSPFPREYATFSFIFVCVFIFFLPFGLLGEFERLGAFGIWLTIPVGVIIGWIFVAMEMISDYCENPFEGLRNDTPMLSICREIEINMLQTIGENDIPDLIKPKSHVLI
;
A
#
# COMPACT_ATOMS: atom_id res chain seq x y z
N MET A 1 5.37 -2.13 -4.03
CA MET A 1 5.12 -3.57 -4.26
C MET A 1 6.39 -4.35 -4.58
N ILE A 2 6.65 -5.46 -3.88
CA ILE A 2 7.79 -6.35 -4.16
C ILE A 2 7.43 -7.26 -5.34
N VAL A 3 8.29 -7.30 -6.37
CA VAL A 3 8.06 -8.08 -7.61
C VAL A 3 8.86 -9.39 -7.63
N LYS A 4 9.86 -9.54 -6.75
CA LYS A 4 10.70 -10.74 -6.69
C LYS A 4 9.90 -11.96 -6.21
N LYS A 5 9.98 -13.07 -6.94
CA LYS A 5 9.31 -14.35 -6.61
C LYS A 5 9.69 -14.90 -5.23
N THR A 6 10.93 -14.69 -4.80
CA THR A 6 11.43 -15.13 -3.49
C THR A 6 12.12 -14.00 -2.76
N LEU A 7 11.80 -13.83 -1.48
CA LEU A 7 12.50 -12.91 -0.62
C LEU A 7 13.85 -13.52 -0.23
N SER A 8 14.93 -12.76 -0.40
CA SER A 8 16.25 -13.18 0.10
C SER A 8 16.28 -13.13 1.62
N LEU A 9 17.05 -14.03 2.26
CA LEU A 9 17.24 -14.00 3.71
C LEU A 9 17.68 -12.61 4.20
N LYS A 10 18.57 -11.94 3.48
CA LYS A 10 18.99 -10.56 3.79
C LYS A 10 17.80 -9.59 3.85
N SER A 11 16.87 -9.67 2.89
CA SER A 11 15.68 -8.80 2.88
C SER A 11 14.73 -9.10 4.04
N ILE A 12 14.60 -10.37 4.44
CA ILE A 12 13.79 -10.78 5.59
C ILE A 12 14.42 -10.26 6.89
N PHE A 13 15.74 -10.38 7.03
CA PHE A 13 16.48 -9.83 8.17
C PHE A 13 16.53 -8.29 8.19
N GLU A 14 16.56 -7.60 7.05
CA GLU A 14 16.42 -6.14 7.02
C GLU A 14 15.04 -5.67 7.51
N PHE A 15 14.01 -6.52 7.33
CA PHE A 15 12.64 -6.22 7.75
C PHE A 15 12.40 -6.60 9.21
N THR A 16 12.81 -7.81 9.64
CA THR A 16 12.49 -8.41 10.95
C THR A 16 13.69 -8.66 11.86
N GLY A 17 14.92 -8.43 11.38
CA GLY A 17 16.16 -8.89 12.04
C GLY A 17 16.45 -8.22 13.37
N TYR A 18 16.03 -6.98 13.59
CA TYR A 18 16.10 -6.34 14.91
C TYR A 18 15.35 -7.18 15.98
N HIS A 19 14.28 -7.88 15.59
CA HIS A 19 13.52 -8.67 16.55
C HIS A 19 14.27 -9.91 17.03
N PHE A 20 15.17 -10.46 16.23
CA PHE A 20 16.06 -11.56 16.67
C PHE A 20 16.91 -11.14 17.86
N LEU A 21 17.37 -9.89 17.95
CA LEU A 21 18.26 -9.44 19.01
C LEU A 21 17.59 -9.47 20.38
N TRP A 22 16.42 -8.85 20.51
CA TRP A 22 15.71 -8.83 21.80
C TRP A 22 15.10 -10.19 22.13
N LEU A 23 14.64 -10.96 21.13
CA LEU A 23 14.18 -12.34 21.35
C LEU A 23 15.31 -13.20 21.90
N THR A 24 16.51 -13.11 21.30
CA THR A 24 17.70 -13.83 21.79
C THR A 24 18.06 -13.38 23.20
N GLY A 25 18.02 -12.07 23.48
CA GLY A 25 18.26 -11.52 24.81
C GLY A 25 17.28 -12.06 25.86
N TRP A 26 15.98 -12.06 25.55
CA TRP A 26 14.93 -12.58 26.44
C TRP A 26 15.06 -14.08 26.69
N MET A 27 15.19 -14.86 25.62
CA MET A 27 15.36 -16.32 25.73
C MET A 27 16.61 -16.67 26.52
N SER A 28 17.74 -16.01 26.24
CA SER A 28 19.01 -16.25 26.95
C SER A 28 18.92 -15.87 28.42
N LEU A 29 18.27 -14.76 28.75
CA LEU A 29 18.08 -14.33 30.13
C LEU A 29 17.32 -15.39 30.93
N VAL A 30 16.17 -15.83 30.43
CA VAL A 30 15.32 -16.80 31.12
C VAL A 30 16.03 -18.16 31.25
N THR A 31 16.66 -18.64 30.18
CA THR A 31 17.42 -19.91 30.20
C THR A 31 18.60 -19.86 31.17
N THR A 32 19.34 -18.76 31.21
CA THR A 32 20.49 -18.59 32.13
C THR A 32 20.04 -18.57 33.59
N VAL A 33 18.98 -17.82 33.90
CA VAL A 33 18.43 -17.77 35.26
C VAL A 33 17.98 -19.16 35.70
N TYR A 34 17.27 -19.89 34.83
CA TYR A 34 16.82 -21.24 35.12
C TYR A 34 17.98 -22.21 35.40
N TYR A 35 19.02 -22.18 34.56
CA TYR A 35 20.19 -23.06 34.67
C TYR A 35 20.99 -22.81 35.96
N PHE A 36 21.29 -21.56 36.30
CA PHE A 36 22.16 -21.24 37.44
C PHE A 36 21.45 -21.22 38.80
N PHE A 37 20.19 -20.78 38.85
CA PHE A 37 19.44 -20.69 40.10
C PHE A 37 18.63 -21.95 40.42
N SER A 38 18.61 -22.92 39.50
CA SER A 38 17.81 -24.16 39.61
C SER A 38 16.36 -23.89 40.03
N TRP A 39 15.81 -22.78 39.56
CA TRP A 39 14.46 -22.34 39.89
C TRP A 39 13.46 -23.16 39.10
N SER A 40 13.21 -24.38 39.58
CA SER A 40 12.19 -25.29 39.05
C SER A 40 10.78 -24.69 39.06
N ILE A 41 10.54 -23.66 39.87
CA ILE A 41 9.29 -22.88 39.92
C ILE A 41 9.05 -22.10 38.61
N LEU A 42 10.11 -21.75 37.86
CA LEU A 42 9.97 -21.04 36.58
C LEU A 42 9.48 -21.95 35.44
N ALA A 43 9.58 -23.28 35.58
CA ALA A 43 9.09 -24.20 34.56
C ALA A 43 7.56 -24.27 34.66
N LEU A 44 6.88 -23.67 33.68
CA LEU A 44 5.44 -23.78 33.58
C LEU A 44 5.07 -25.15 32.99
N PRO A 45 3.88 -25.70 33.31
CA PRO A 45 3.36 -26.86 32.62
C PRO A 45 3.40 -26.63 31.10
N TRP A 46 3.77 -27.66 30.33
CA TRP A 46 3.87 -27.54 28.87
C TRP A 46 2.52 -27.27 28.20
N LEU A 47 1.46 -27.96 28.63
CA LEU A 47 0.15 -27.97 27.94
C LEU A 47 -0.49 -26.58 27.69
N PRO A 48 -0.45 -25.62 28.63
CA PRO A 48 -0.92 -24.26 28.38
C PRO A 48 -0.25 -23.55 27.20
N LEU A 49 1.04 -23.80 26.94
CA LEU A 49 1.79 -23.06 25.92
C LEU A 49 1.28 -23.32 24.49
N PRO A 50 1.14 -24.58 24.01
CA PRO A 50 0.52 -24.86 22.72
C PRO A 50 -0.94 -24.39 22.62
N LEU A 51 -1.71 -24.44 23.71
CA LEU A 51 -3.10 -23.97 23.72
C LEU A 51 -3.17 -22.45 23.46
N ILE A 52 -2.38 -21.67 24.21
CA ILE A 52 -2.28 -20.21 24.01
C ILE A 52 -1.71 -19.92 22.61
N GLY A 53 -0.66 -20.62 22.21
CA GLY A 53 -0.04 -20.45 20.89
C GLY A 53 -1.04 -20.70 19.75
N THR A 54 -1.86 -21.74 19.85
CA THR A 54 -2.91 -22.05 18.87
C THR A 54 -3.95 -20.94 18.81
N ALA A 55 -4.43 -20.46 19.96
CA ALA A 55 -5.38 -19.34 20.00
C ALA A 55 -4.81 -18.05 19.37
N VAL A 56 -3.53 -17.75 19.66
CA VAL A 56 -2.82 -16.60 19.10
C VAL A 56 -2.66 -16.74 17.58
N VAL A 57 -2.27 -17.91 17.07
CA VAL A 57 -2.16 -18.18 15.63
C VAL A 57 -3.50 -17.98 14.92
N PHE A 58 -4.60 -18.49 15.48
CA PHE A 58 -5.93 -18.28 14.90
C PHE A 58 -6.29 -16.80 14.85
N TYR A 59 -6.07 -16.06 15.94
CA TYR A 59 -6.37 -14.64 16.00
C TYR A 59 -5.58 -13.83 14.97
N ILE A 60 -4.25 -14.04 14.91
CA ILE A 60 -3.38 -13.39 13.92
C ILE A 60 -3.77 -13.80 12.50
N GLY A 61 -4.15 -15.07 12.28
CA GLY A 61 -4.60 -15.56 10.98
C GLY A 61 -5.84 -14.79 10.47
N PHE A 62 -6.82 -14.53 11.34
CA PHE A 62 -7.96 -13.69 11.00
C PHE A 62 -7.55 -12.25 10.70
N LYS A 63 -6.68 -11.65 11.54
CA LYS A 63 -6.16 -10.30 11.32
C LYS A 63 -5.45 -10.20 9.96
N ASN A 64 -4.54 -11.13 9.66
CA ASN A 64 -3.77 -11.19 8.42
C ASN A 64 -4.67 -11.23 7.19
N ASN A 65 -5.73 -12.05 7.22
CA ASN A 65 -6.68 -12.14 6.12
C ASN A 65 -7.40 -10.80 5.90
N GLN A 66 -7.88 -10.15 6.97
CA GLN A 66 -8.55 -8.85 6.86
C GLN A 66 -7.61 -7.73 6.39
N SER A 67 -6.36 -7.68 6.91
CA SER A 67 -5.35 -6.74 6.45
C SER A 67 -5.02 -6.96 4.97
N TYR A 68 -4.88 -8.22 4.54
CA TYR A 68 -4.65 -8.55 3.14
C TYR A 68 -5.84 -8.18 2.24
N ASP A 69 -7.07 -8.39 2.69
CA ASP A 69 -8.28 -8.02 1.94
C ASP A 69 -8.34 -6.52 1.68
N ARG A 70 -7.93 -5.67 2.63
CA ARG A 70 -7.81 -4.21 2.42
C ARG A 70 -6.80 -3.86 1.33
N LEU A 71 -5.61 -4.47 1.36
CA LEU A 71 -4.59 -4.30 0.31
C LEU A 71 -5.12 -4.79 -1.05
N TRP A 72 -5.83 -5.91 -1.07
CA TRP A 72 -6.42 -6.48 -2.28
C TRP A 72 -7.57 -5.62 -2.84
N GLU A 73 -8.42 -5.07 -1.99
CA GLU A 73 -9.50 -4.13 -2.37
C GLU A 73 -8.92 -2.89 -3.05
N ALA A 74 -7.88 -2.28 -2.48
CA ALA A 74 -7.16 -1.15 -3.08
C ALA A 74 -6.66 -1.47 -4.51
N ARG A 75 -6.14 -2.69 -4.73
CA ARG A 75 -5.66 -3.13 -6.05
C ARG A 75 -6.80 -3.38 -7.04
N LYS A 76 -7.93 -3.94 -6.60
CA LYS A 76 -9.14 -4.07 -7.43
C LYS A 76 -9.63 -2.71 -7.89
N ILE A 77 -9.68 -1.72 -7.00
CA ILE A 77 -10.16 -0.37 -7.34
C ILE A 77 -9.21 0.31 -8.34
N TRP A 78 -7.89 0.22 -8.15
CA TRP A 78 -6.95 0.71 -9.16
C TRP A 78 -7.12 0.01 -10.53
N SER A 79 -7.45 -1.30 -10.53
CA SER A 79 -7.73 -2.03 -11.76
C SER A 79 -9.03 -1.57 -12.43
N GLU A 80 -10.06 -1.25 -11.64
CA GLU A 80 -11.32 -0.62 -12.09
C GLU A 80 -11.04 0.76 -12.72
N ILE A 81 -10.18 1.57 -12.10
CA ILE A 81 -9.72 2.86 -12.64
C ILE A 81 -8.98 2.66 -13.96
N THR A 82 -8.07 1.68 -14.05
CA THR A 82 -7.34 1.39 -15.31
C THR A 82 -8.29 1.08 -16.45
N ASN A 83 -9.25 0.17 -16.23
CA ASN A 83 -10.21 -0.23 -17.26
C ASN A 83 -11.13 0.94 -17.64
N SER A 84 -11.65 1.66 -16.66
CA SER A 84 -12.51 2.84 -16.91
C SER A 84 -11.75 3.94 -17.65
N SER A 85 -10.45 4.13 -17.39
CA SER A 85 -9.61 5.13 -18.07
C SER A 85 -9.41 4.79 -19.54
N ARG A 86 -9.15 3.51 -19.86
CA ARG A 86 -9.06 3.02 -21.24
C ARG A 86 -10.38 3.17 -21.99
N MET A 87 -11.50 2.87 -21.31
CA MET A 87 -12.84 3.07 -21.87
C MET A 87 -13.10 4.55 -22.15
N LEU A 88 -12.81 5.43 -21.19
CA LEU A 88 -12.95 6.88 -21.37
C LEU A 88 -12.14 7.38 -22.57
N ALA A 89 -10.86 7.01 -22.68
CA ALA A 89 -10.01 7.41 -23.80
C ALA A 89 -10.58 6.94 -25.15
N THR A 90 -11.09 5.70 -25.19
CA THR A 90 -11.70 5.12 -26.40
C THR A 90 -12.96 5.88 -26.81
N MET A 91 -13.86 6.16 -25.85
CA MET A 91 -15.10 6.90 -26.13
C MET A 91 -14.82 8.34 -26.54
N ILE A 92 -13.94 9.05 -25.82
CA ILE A 92 -13.57 10.44 -26.14
C ILE A 92 -12.92 10.56 -27.50
N THR A 93 -12.16 9.56 -27.95
CA THR A 93 -11.50 9.59 -29.27
C THR A 93 -12.46 9.22 -30.41
N ASN A 94 -13.31 8.20 -30.21
CA ASN A 94 -14.12 7.62 -31.28
C ASN A 94 -15.56 8.13 -31.35
N TYR A 95 -16.15 8.62 -30.25
CA TYR A 95 -17.52 9.13 -30.28
C TYR A 95 -17.55 10.48 -30.98
N ARG A 96 -17.99 10.46 -32.22
CA ARG A 96 -18.16 11.64 -33.07
C ARG A 96 -19.63 11.78 -33.45
N SER A 97 -20.13 13.02 -33.48
CA SER A 97 -21.45 13.38 -33.96
C SER A 97 -21.38 14.73 -34.67
N GLY A 98 -22.22 14.94 -35.69
CA GLY A 98 -22.38 16.22 -36.40
C GLY A 98 -21.20 16.68 -37.28
N GLU A 99 -21.41 17.82 -37.95
CA GLU A 99 -20.43 18.56 -38.76
C GLU A 99 -19.80 19.71 -37.94
N SER A 100 -19.26 19.44 -36.75
CA SER A 100 -18.49 20.45 -36.01
C SER A 100 -17.14 20.70 -36.70
N SER A 101 -16.60 21.92 -36.60
CA SER A 101 -15.19 22.23 -36.93
C SER A 101 -14.28 21.17 -36.29
N GLU A 102 -13.71 20.29 -37.13
CA GLU A 102 -13.02 19.07 -36.69
C GLU A 102 -11.82 19.38 -35.77
N ALA A 103 -11.21 20.56 -35.94
CA ALA A 103 -10.04 21.01 -35.19
C ALA A 103 -10.34 21.36 -33.72
N ASP A 104 -11.44 22.09 -33.42
CA ASP A 104 -11.75 22.52 -32.06
C ASP A 104 -12.23 21.35 -31.18
N GLY A 105 -12.96 20.41 -31.78
CA GLY A 105 -13.40 19.19 -31.10
C GLY A 105 -12.22 18.29 -30.71
N GLU A 106 -11.22 18.15 -31.59
CA GLU A 106 -10.04 17.32 -31.33
C GLU A 106 -9.18 17.91 -30.21
N LEU A 107 -9.02 19.24 -30.16
CA LEU A 107 -8.30 19.90 -29.07
C LEU A 107 -8.95 19.65 -27.70
N ILE A 108 -10.27 19.78 -27.61
CA ILE A 108 -11.02 19.53 -26.36
C ILE A 108 -10.87 18.07 -25.93
N ARG A 109 -10.96 17.11 -26.87
CA ARG A 109 -10.79 15.67 -26.60
C ARG A 109 -9.41 15.36 -26.04
N LYS A 110 -8.35 15.89 -26.64
CA LYS A 110 -6.97 15.77 -26.13
C LYS A 110 -6.82 16.37 -24.73
N GLN A 111 -7.39 17.55 -24.51
CA GLN A 111 -7.37 18.17 -23.20
C GLN A 111 -8.08 17.32 -22.14
N ILE A 112 -9.23 16.69 -22.45
CA ILE A 112 -9.92 15.77 -21.51
C ILE A 112 -8.98 14.64 -21.09
N VAL A 113 -8.28 14.03 -22.05
CA VAL A 113 -7.30 12.96 -21.78
C VAL A 113 -6.15 13.46 -20.90
N PHE A 114 -5.60 14.64 -21.17
CA PHE A 114 -4.55 15.22 -20.32
C PHE A 114 -5.05 15.52 -18.90
N ARG A 115 -6.28 16.04 -18.73
CA ARG A 115 -6.85 16.30 -17.38
C ARG A 115 -7.14 14.99 -16.65
N HIS A 116 -7.47 13.92 -17.37
CA HIS A 116 -7.62 12.60 -16.78
C HIS A 116 -6.28 12.02 -16.31
N ILE A 117 -5.21 12.16 -17.09
CA ILE A 117 -3.86 11.77 -16.65
C ILE A 117 -3.45 12.59 -15.42
N ALA A 118 -3.71 13.90 -15.42
CA ALA A 118 -3.48 14.75 -14.26
C ALA A 118 -4.29 14.31 -13.04
N TYR A 119 -5.54 13.87 -13.23
CA TYR A 119 -6.40 13.33 -12.18
C TYR A 119 -5.77 12.09 -11.53
N LEU A 120 -5.25 11.15 -12.32
CA LEU A 120 -4.62 9.92 -11.81
C LEU A 120 -3.43 10.23 -10.91
N TYR A 121 -2.55 11.13 -11.36
CA TYR A 121 -1.39 11.54 -10.59
C TYR A 121 -1.78 12.35 -9.35
N GLN A 122 -2.79 13.22 -9.46
CA GLN A 122 -3.29 13.99 -8.33
C GLN A 122 -3.94 13.09 -7.27
N LEU A 123 -4.69 12.07 -7.67
CA LEU A 123 -5.27 11.06 -6.79
C LEU A 123 -4.17 10.26 -6.08
N ARG A 124 -3.13 9.85 -6.80
CA ARG A 124 -1.95 9.19 -6.21
C ARG A 124 -1.32 10.07 -5.13
N GLU A 125 -1.06 11.34 -5.42
CA GLU A 125 -0.46 12.25 -4.43
C GLU A 125 -1.34 12.42 -3.19
N GLN A 126 -2.67 12.56 -3.37
CA GLN A 126 -3.61 12.62 -2.25
C GLN A 126 -3.59 11.35 -1.39
N LEU A 127 -3.52 10.17 -2.00
CA LEU A 127 -3.46 8.90 -1.28
C LEU A 127 -2.11 8.71 -0.56
N LEU A 128 -1.03 9.32 -1.05
CA LEU A 128 0.30 9.28 -0.43
C LEU A 128 0.45 10.22 0.77
N GLU A 129 -0.44 11.19 0.96
CA GLU A 129 -0.40 12.06 2.13
C GLU A 129 -0.54 11.23 3.41
N PRO A 130 0.45 11.26 4.32
CA PRO A 130 0.44 10.39 5.49
C PRO A 130 -0.62 10.81 6.51
N THR A 131 -1.47 9.88 6.94
CA THR A 131 -2.41 10.13 8.05
C THR A 131 -1.74 9.89 9.40
N VAL A 132 -2.30 10.43 10.49
CA VAL A 132 -1.70 10.41 11.84
C VAL A 132 -1.48 9.02 12.44
N TRP A 133 -2.10 7.99 11.85
CA TRP A 133 -2.11 6.62 12.35
C TRP A 133 -1.35 5.63 11.46
N GLU A 134 -0.78 6.11 10.35
CA GLU A 134 0.07 5.34 9.46
C GLU A 134 1.48 5.20 10.03
N HIS A 135 2.20 4.15 9.63
CA HIS A 135 3.52 3.87 10.20
C HIS A 135 4.50 5.02 9.97
N VAL A 136 4.37 5.70 8.83
CA VAL A 136 5.24 6.83 8.43
C VAL A 136 5.03 8.07 9.31
N SER A 137 3.88 8.24 9.95
CA SER A 137 3.58 9.42 10.78
C SER A 137 3.89 9.24 12.27
N MET A 138 4.24 8.02 12.71
CA MET A 138 4.57 7.73 14.11
C MET A 138 5.78 8.56 14.58
N LYS A 139 5.59 9.39 15.61
CA LYS A 139 6.51 10.46 16.07
C LYS A 139 7.75 10.00 16.87
N SER A 140 8.11 8.72 16.85
CA SER A 140 9.31 8.27 17.57
C SER A 140 10.60 8.58 16.79
N SER A 141 11.47 9.43 17.35
CA SER A 141 12.76 9.83 16.76
C SER A 141 13.78 8.69 16.64
N TRP A 142 13.60 7.60 17.40
CA TRP A 142 14.45 6.41 17.39
C TRP A 142 13.64 5.13 17.09
N GLY A 143 12.41 5.25 16.58
CA GLY A 143 11.47 4.13 16.43
C GLY A 143 10.97 3.90 15.00
N THR A 144 10.02 2.97 14.88
CA THR A 144 9.48 2.43 13.61
C THR A 144 9.12 3.50 12.58
N GLY A 145 8.56 4.65 13.02
CA GLY A 145 8.19 5.74 12.11
C GLY A 145 9.35 6.55 11.53
N PHE A 146 10.47 6.69 12.24
CA PHE A 146 11.68 7.27 11.66
C PHE A 146 12.23 6.36 10.55
N TYR A 147 12.36 5.06 10.83
CA TYR A 147 12.82 4.08 9.85
C TYR A 147 11.90 4.00 8.63
N ASN A 148 10.58 4.04 8.81
CA ASN A 148 9.64 3.98 7.68
C ASN A 148 9.64 5.26 6.84
N ARG A 149 9.82 6.44 7.44
CA ARG A 149 10.08 7.68 6.68
C ARG A 149 11.34 7.60 5.85
N GLN A 150 12.43 7.10 6.42
CA GLN A 150 13.68 6.93 5.70
C GLN A 150 13.55 5.91 4.56
N ARG A 151 12.86 4.79 4.78
CA ARG A 151 12.55 3.78 3.76
C ARG A 151 11.73 4.38 2.62
N ARG A 152 10.69 5.15 2.93
CA ARG A 152 9.88 5.87 1.93
C ARG A 152 10.74 6.86 1.14
N ALA A 153 11.51 7.71 1.80
CA ALA A 153 12.36 8.70 1.14
C ALA A 153 13.44 8.07 0.23
N LYS A 154 14.06 6.98 0.69
CA LYS A 154 15.01 6.19 -0.13
C LYS A 154 14.33 5.60 -1.36
N LEU A 155 13.09 5.13 -1.21
CA LEU A 155 12.34 4.60 -2.32
C LEU A 155 11.95 5.71 -3.30
N THR A 156 11.42 6.83 -2.82
CA THR A 156 11.08 8.00 -3.66
C THR A 156 12.30 8.51 -4.43
N SER A 157 13.44 8.68 -3.77
CA SER A 157 14.69 9.12 -4.43
C SER A 157 15.19 8.14 -5.49
N SER A 158 14.94 6.83 -5.35
CA SER A 158 15.30 5.87 -6.39
C SER A 158 14.51 6.05 -7.69
N PHE A 159 13.34 6.69 -7.66
CA PHE A 159 12.48 6.97 -8.81
C PHE A 159 12.39 8.48 -9.13
N GLN A 160 13.37 9.27 -8.68
CA GLN A 160 13.34 10.73 -8.82
C GLN A 160 13.27 11.17 -10.29
N GLU A 161 14.04 10.54 -11.17
CA GLU A 161 14.05 10.85 -12.61
C GLU A 161 12.66 10.65 -13.24
N GLU A 162 11.97 9.56 -12.90
CA GLU A 162 10.64 9.28 -13.42
C GLU A 162 9.58 10.26 -12.88
N LEU A 163 9.72 10.69 -11.62
CA LEU A 163 8.85 11.69 -11.00
C LEU A 163 9.07 13.08 -11.61
N GLU A 164 10.32 13.46 -11.88
CA GLU A 164 10.66 14.72 -12.54
C GLU A 164 10.17 14.74 -13.99
N ALA A 165 10.30 13.63 -14.71
CA ALA A 165 9.76 13.49 -16.07
C ALA A 165 8.22 13.71 -16.11
N ILE A 166 7.49 13.24 -15.10
CA ILE A 166 6.04 13.49 -14.97
C ILE A 166 5.76 14.96 -14.70
N ALA A 167 6.51 15.57 -13.77
CA ALA A 167 6.35 16.98 -13.45
C ALA A 167 6.63 17.89 -14.66
N GLY A 168 7.54 17.47 -15.54
CA GLY A 168 7.87 18.14 -16.80
C GLY A 168 6.77 18.03 -17.87
N ARG A 169 5.95 16.97 -17.85
CA ARG A 169 4.83 16.78 -18.78
C ARG A 169 3.67 17.73 -18.41
N LYS A 170 3.41 18.72 -19.27
CA LYS A 170 2.42 19.79 -19.03
C LYS A 170 0.98 19.33 -19.29
N TYR A 171 0.45 18.44 -18.44
CA TYR A 171 -0.94 17.98 -18.53
C TYR A 171 -1.98 19.01 -18.05
N LEU A 172 -1.54 19.99 -17.27
CA LEU A 172 -2.33 21.12 -16.78
C LEU A 172 -1.69 22.42 -17.23
N SER A 173 -2.53 23.40 -17.57
CA SER A 173 -2.07 24.77 -17.80
C SER A 173 -1.60 25.41 -16.49
N VAL A 174 -0.83 26.50 -16.58
CA VAL A 174 -0.36 27.23 -15.39
C VAL A 174 -1.55 27.80 -14.61
N GLU A 175 -2.56 28.30 -15.32
CA GLU A 175 -3.79 28.85 -14.75
C GLU A 175 -4.59 27.78 -13.99
N GLU A 176 -4.76 26.59 -14.59
CA GLU A 176 -5.43 25.47 -13.94
C GLU A 176 -4.68 25.00 -12.69
N LYS A 177 -3.34 24.97 -12.72
CA LYS A 177 -2.53 24.62 -11.54
C LYS A 177 -2.77 25.61 -10.40
N ILE A 178 -2.90 26.90 -10.70
CA ILE A 178 -3.19 27.94 -9.69
C ILE A 178 -4.60 27.77 -9.15
N ASP A 179 -5.61 27.60 -10.02
CA ASP A 179 -7.01 27.40 -9.64
C ASP A 179 -7.17 26.18 -8.72
N LEU A 180 -6.50 25.07 -9.04
CA LEU A 180 -6.53 23.84 -8.24
C LEU A 180 -5.99 24.01 -6.81
N GLN A 181 -5.15 25.02 -6.54
CA GLN A 181 -4.66 25.26 -5.16
C GLN A 181 -5.77 25.70 -4.20
N GLY A 182 -6.85 26.29 -4.70
CA GLY A 182 -7.99 26.72 -3.88
C GLY A 182 -8.89 25.58 -3.40
N TYR A 183 -8.74 24.37 -3.97
CA TYR A 183 -9.61 23.24 -3.68
C TYR A 183 -8.97 22.25 -2.70
N LYS A 184 -9.75 21.81 -1.70
CA LYS A 184 -9.33 20.74 -0.79
C LYS A 184 -9.16 19.40 -1.51
N ASN A 185 -10.14 19.02 -2.34
CA ASN A 185 -10.07 17.81 -3.14
C ASN A 185 -9.79 18.15 -4.61
N LYS A 186 -8.50 18.18 -4.94
CA LYS A 186 -8.00 18.54 -6.27
C LYS A 186 -8.36 17.50 -7.34
N ALA A 187 -8.34 16.20 -7.00
CA ALA A 187 -8.69 15.15 -7.94
C ALA A 187 -10.17 15.22 -8.35
N VAL A 188 -11.08 15.43 -7.40
CA VAL A 188 -12.51 15.65 -7.71
C VAL A 188 -12.69 16.86 -8.64
N GLN A 189 -11.96 17.94 -8.39
CA GLN A 189 -12.07 19.12 -9.25
C GLN A 189 -11.59 18.84 -10.69
N LEU A 190 -10.58 17.99 -10.88
CA LEU A 190 -10.15 17.56 -12.22
C LEU A 190 -11.24 16.73 -12.93
N LEU A 191 -11.96 15.87 -12.22
CA LEU A 191 -13.13 15.17 -12.79
C LEU A 191 -14.24 16.16 -13.16
N ASN A 192 -14.51 17.17 -12.32
CA ASN A 192 -15.48 18.22 -12.59
C ASN A 192 -15.11 19.04 -13.85
N ILE A 193 -13.83 19.38 -14.03
CA ILE A 193 -13.33 20.04 -15.24
C ILE A 193 -13.61 19.18 -16.47
N GLN A 194 -13.30 17.88 -16.42
CA GLN A 194 -13.61 16.96 -17.51
C GLN A 194 -15.11 16.91 -17.83
N THR A 195 -15.98 16.86 -16.82
CA THR A 195 -17.43 16.92 -16.99
C THR A 195 -17.87 18.19 -17.74
N ARG A 196 -17.29 19.35 -17.43
CA ARG A 196 -17.59 20.61 -18.16
C ARG A 196 -17.13 20.57 -19.61
N MET A 197 -15.97 19.99 -19.88
CA MET A 197 -15.45 19.83 -21.24
C MET A 197 -16.30 18.87 -22.07
N ILE A 198 -16.78 17.78 -21.47
CA ILE A 198 -17.75 16.86 -22.09
C ILE A 198 -19.06 17.60 -22.42
N GLN A 199 -19.53 18.47 -21.51
CA GLN A 199 -20.70 19.31 -21.77
C GLN A 199 -20.46 20.31 -22.91
N GLN A 200 -19.24 20.83 -23.06
CA GLN A 200 -18.87 21.69 -24.17
C GLN A 200 -18.87 20.93 -25.51
N LEU A 201 -18.36 19.70 -25.55
CA LEU A 201 -18.45 18.84 -26.73
C LEU A 201 -19.90 18.59 -27.15
N TYR A 202 -20.79 18.35 -26.19
CA TYR A 202 -22.23 18.23 -26.47
C TYR A 202 -22.84 19.52 -27.03
N LYS A 203 -22.57 20.68 -26.40
CA LYS A 203 -23.06 21.98 -26.89
C LYS A 203 -22.57 22.32 -28.30
N ASN A 204 -21.38 21.87 -28.65
CA ASN A 204 -20.78 22.06 -29.97
C ASN A 204 -21.26 21.01 -31.00
N ASN A 205 -22.28 20.19 -30.66
CA ASN A 205 -22.79 19.08 -31.46
C ASN A 205 -21.76 17.98 -31.78
N ALA A 206 -20.59 17.98 -31.13
CA ALA A 206 -19.52 16.99 -31.33
C ALA A 206 -19.82 15.64 -30.63
N LEU A 207 -20.77 15.64 -29.69
CA LEU A 207 -21.35 14.47 -29.05
C LEU A 207 -22.87 14.56 -29.12
N ASN A 208 -23.55 13.44 -29.35
CA ASN A 208 -24.99 13.34 -29.13
C ASN A 208 -25.32 13.00 -27.66
N MET A 209 -26.60 13.05 -27.31
CA MET A 209 -27.06 12.81 -25.94
C MET A 209 -26.70 11.41 -25.43
N LEU A 210 -26.84 10.37 -26.26
CA LEU A 210 -26.51 8.99 -25.88
C LEU A 210 -25.01 8.83 -25.59
N GLN A 211 -24.16 9.35 -26.48
CA GLN A 211 -22.72 9.36 -26.32
C GLN A 211 -22.29 10.15 -25.08
N GLN A 212 -22.93 11.30 -24.82
CA GLN A 212 -22.66 12.10 -23.62
C GLN A 212 -22.99 11.33 -22.34
N MET A 213 -24.14 10.63 -22.30
CA MET A 213 -24.55 9.84 -21.14
C MET A 213 -23.55 8.71 -20.83
N GLU A 214 -23.08 8.00 -21.85
CA GLU A 214 -22.08 6.94 -21.69
C GLU A 214 -20.74 7.47 -21.18
N VAL A 215 -20.26 8.59 -21.73
CA VAL A 215 -19.01 9.22 -21.27
C VAL A 215 -19.14 9.70 -19.81
N GLN A 216 -20.26 10.30 -19.44
CA GLN A 216 -20.50 10.72 -18.06
C GLN A 216 -20.64 9.54 -17.10
N ALA A 217 -21.15 8.39 -17.56
CA ALA A 217 -21.18 7.17 -16.77
C ALA A 217 -19.75 6.69 -16.42
N ALA A 218 -18.79 6.78 -17.35
CA ALA A 218 -17.39 6.52 -17.04
C ALA A 218 -16.81 7.52 -16.03
N ILE A 219 -17.15 8.81 -16.14
CA ILE A 219 -16.73 9.81 -15.14
C ILE A 219 -17.26 9.48 -13.74
N ARG A 220 -18.54 9.09 -13.64
CA ARG A 220 -19.15 8.66 -12.38
C ARG A 220 -18.40 7.48 -11.75
N ASN A 221 -17.97 6.49 -12.54
CA ASN A 221 -17.19 5.36 -12.03
C ASN A 221 -15.86 5.80 -11.38
N PHE A 222 -15.24 6.89 -11.85
CA PHE A 222 -14.05 7.44 -11.19
C PHE A 222 -14.38 8.12 -9.86
N TYR A 223 -15.51 8.82 -9.75
CA TYR A 223 -15.98 9.34 -8.46
C TYR A 223 -16.20 8.21 -7.45
N ASP A 224 -16.87 7.14 -7.88
CA ASP A 224 -17.13 5.97 -7.03
C ASP A 224 -15.82 5.29 -6.60
N SER A 225 -14.89 5.09 -7.56
CA SER A 225 -13.57 4.53 -7.28
C SER A 225 -12.75 5.39 -6.33
N GLN A 226 -12.71 6.71 -6.54
CA GLN A 226 -12.04 7.65 -5.66
C GLN A 226 -12.62 7.59 -4.24
N GLY A 227 -13.95 7.62 -4.10
CA GLY A 227 -14.61 7.53 -2.79
C GLY A 227 -14.29 6.23 -2.04
N LYS A 228 -14.23 5.08 -2.76
CA LYS A 228 -13.79 3.80 -2.17
C LYS A 228 -12.34 3.89 -1.67
N MET A 229 -11.43 4.51 -2.42
CA MET A 229 -10.01 4.68 -2.02
C MET A 229 -9.84 5.61 -0.83
N GLU A 230 -10.56 6.74 -0.83
CA GLU A 230 -10.58 7.68 0.29
C GLU A 230 -11.10 7.00 1.56
N ARG A 231 -12.14 6.15 1.44
CA ARG A 231 -12.63 5.34 2.57
C ARG A 231 -11.56 4.41 3.11
N ILE A 232 -10.84 3.68 2.26
CA ILE A 232 -9.73 2.80 2.69
C ILE A 232 -8.64 3.61 3.40
N LYS A 233 -8.30 4.79 2.88
CA LYS A 233 -7.26 5.67 3.42
C LYS A 233 -7.67 6.30 4.76
N GLN A 234 -8.91 6.77 4.88
CA GLN A 234 -9.42 7.51 6.05
C GLN A 234 -9.97 6.60 7.15
N SER A 235 -10.37 5.37 6.82
CA SER A 235 -10.89 4.39 7.78
C SER A 235 -9.81 3.37 8.14
N PRO A 236 -9.12 3.53 9.30
CA PRO A 236 -8.13 2.56 9.74
C PRO A 236 -8.78 1.22 10.09
N PHE A 237 -7.99 0.15 10.04
CA PHE A 237 -8.38 -1.14 10.59
C PHE A 237 -8.76 -0.99 12.08
N PRO A 238 -9.80 -1.69 12.59
CA PRO A 238 -10.24 -1.57 13.97
C PRO A 238 -9.07 -1.68 14.96
N ARG A 239 -8.84 -0.60 15.71
CA ARG A 239 -7.64 -0.46 16.55
C ARG A 239 -7.62 -1.41 17.72
N GLU A 240 -8.78 -1.77 18.24
CA GLU A 240 -8.94 -2.79 19.27
C GLU A 240 -8.38 -4.13 18.77
N TYR A 241 -8.79 -4.56 17.58
CA TYR A 241 -8.31 -5.81 16.98
C TYR A 241 -6.78 -5.82 16.79
N ALA A 242 -6.22 -4.74 16.23
CA ALA A 242 -4.77 -4.63 16.06
C ALA A 242 -4.03 -4.65 17.42
N THR A 243 -4.54 -3.92 18.41
CA THR A 243 -3.91 -3.82 19.74
C THR A 243 -3.96 -5.15 20.49
N PHE A 244 -5.10 -5.83 20.51
CA PHE A 244 -5.23 -7.12 21.17
C PHE A 244 -4.37 -8.20 20.49
N SER A 245 -4.27 -8.21 19.16
CA SER A 245 -3.34 -9.10 18.43
C SER A 245 -1.91 -8.95 18.94
N PHE A 246 -1.43 -7.70 18.97
CA PHE A 246 -0.09 -7.36 19.44
C PHE A 246 0.12 -7.79 20.90
N ILE A 247 -0.84 -7.51 21.79
CA ILE A 247 -0.77 -7.92 23.20
C ILE A 247 -0.70 -9.44 23.32
N PHE A 248 -1.53 -10.19 22.58
CA PHE A 248 -1.52 -11.66 22.62
C PHE A 248 -0.20 -12.25 22.16
N VAL A 249 0.41 -11.68 21.11
CA VAL A 249 1.77 -12.05 20.66
C VAL A 249 2.79 -11.77 21.76
N CYS A 250 2.77 -10.59 22.37
CA CYS A 250 3.67 -10.23 23.46
C CYS A 250 3.55 -11.16 24.66
N VAL A 251 2.31 -11.46 25.08
CA VAL A 251 2.03 -12.39 26.18
C VAL A 251 2.54 -13.79 25.84
N PHE A 252 2.28 -14.30 24.64
CA PHE A 252 2.76 -15.60 24.21
C PHE A 252 4.29 -15.68 24.21
N ILE A 253 4.98 -14.70 23.60
CA ILE A 253 6.45 -14.66 23.55
C ILE A 253 7.06 -14.53 24.95
N PHE A 254 6.42 -13.77 25.83
CA PHE A 254 6.85 -13.65 27.22
C PHE A 254 6.81 -15.02 27.92
N PHE A 255 5.73 -15.78 27.74
CA PHE A 255 5.58 -17.10 28.37
C PHE A 255 6.34 -18.24 27.68
N LEU A 256 6.74 -18.05 26.42
CA LEU A 256 7.40 -19.04 25.58
C LEU A 256 8.61 -19.75 26.24
N PRO A 257 9.62 -19.06 26.79
CA PRO A 257 10.77 -19.75 27.38
C PRO A 257 10.37 -20.61 28.58
N PHE A 258 9.43 -20.17 29.42
CA PHE A 258 9.01 -20.90 30.62
C PHE A 258 8.32 -22.23 30.31
N GLY A 259 7.56 -22.30 29.22
CA GLY A 259 6.96 -23.55 28.76
C GLY A 259 8.00 -24.49 28.13
N LEU A 260 8.95 -23.95 27.35
CA LEU A 260 9.96 -24.77 26.68
C LEU A 260 10.98 -25.39 27.64
N LEU A 261 11.41 -24.65 28.68
CA LEU A 261 12.48 -25.08 29.58
C LEU A 261 12.24 -26.47 30.19
N GLY A 262 11.03 -26.75 30.68
CA GLY A 262 10.70 -28.03 31.32
C GLY A 262 10.73 -29.22 30.37
N GLU A 263 10.43 -29.03 29.08
CA GLU A 263 10.49 -30.10 28.08
C GLU A 263 11.93 -30.35 27.61
N PHE A 264 12.70 -29.28 27.43
CA PHE A 264 14.09 -29.38 26.99
C PHE A 264 15.04 -29.84 28.10
N GLU A 265 14.73 -29.60 29.37
CA GLU A 265 15.47 -30.16 30.51
C GLU A 265 15.43 -31.70 30.50
N ARG A 266 14.32 -32.31 30.07
CA ARG A 266 14.18 -33.78 29.98
C ARG A 266 15.17 -34.42 28.99
N LEU A 267 15.71 -33.62 28.06
CA LEU A 267 16.73 -34.05 27.09
C LEU A 267 18.17 -33.94 27.64
N GLY A 268 18.33 -33.50 28.90
CA GLY A 268 19.60 -33.33 29.60
C GLY A 268 20.11 -31.90 29.62
N ALA A 269 21.28 -31.69 30.25
CA ALA A 269 21.85 -30.35 30.48
C ALA A 269 22.11 -29.55 29.18
N PHE A 270 22.42 -30.23 28.08
CA PHE A 270 22.56 -29.59 26.77
C PHE A 270 21.21 -29.13 26.18
N GLY A 271 20.13 -29.84 26.50
CA GLY A 271 18.79 -29.52 26.04
C GLY A 271 18.31 -28.15 26.50
N ILE A 272 18.65 -27.75 27.74
CA ILE A 272 18.31 -26.44 28.31
C ILE A 272 18.83 -25.30 27.42
N TRP A 273 20.05 -25.41 26.89
CA TRP A 273 20.63 -24.40 26.01
C TRP A 273 19.98 -24.38 24.62
N LEU A 274 19.44 -25.51 24.16
CA LEU A 274 18.71 -25.62 22.90
C LEU A 274 17.36 -24.87 22.95
N THR A 275 16.82 -24.57 24.14
CA THR A 275 15.65 -23.72 24.30
C THR A 275 15.84 -22.33 23.67
N ILE A 276 17.07 -21.78 23.70
CA ILE A 276 17.36 -20.44 23.16
C ILE A 276 17.11 -20.37 21.65
N PRO A 277 17.84 -21.12 20.79
CA PRO A 277 17.64 -21.02 19.34
C PRO A 277 16.23 -21.44 18.91
N VAL A 278 15.63 -22.45 19.56
CA VAL A 278 14.27 -22.91 19.23
C VAL A 278 13.23 -21.84 19.57
N GLY A 279 13.29 -21.29 20.78
CA GLY A 279 12.33 -20.26 21.19
C GLY A 279 12.52 -18.93 20.44
N VAL A 280 13.76 -18.58 20.05
CA VAL A 280 14.00 -17.42 19.17
C VAL A 280 13.32 -17.62 17.82
N ILE A 281 13.44 -18.80 17.21
CA ILE A 281 12.79 -19.10 15.92
C ILE A 281 11.26 -19.04 16.07
N ILE A 282 10.69 -19.69 17.08
CA ILE A 282 9.24 -19.69 17.32
C ILE A 282 8.75 -18.26 17.55
N GLY A 283 9.38 -17.51 18.47
CA GLY A 283 9.02 -16.12 18.75
C GLY A 283 9.14 -15.23 17.51
N TRP A 284 10.18 -15.42 16.71
CA TRP A 284 10.37 -14.68 15.46
C TRP A 284 9.24 -14.94 14.45
N ILE A 285 8.76 -16.18 14.32
CA ILE A 285 7.62 -16.51 13.43
C ILE A 285 6.38 -15.71 13.84
N PHE A 286 6.04 -15.66 15.13
CA PHE A 286 4.87 -14.90 15.61
C PHE A 286 5.03 -13.39 15.37
N VAL A 287 6.21 -12.83 15.64
CA VAL A 287 6.50 -11.42 15.35
C VAL A 287 6.41 -11.13 13.86
N ALA A 288 6.97 -12.00 13.01
CA ALA A 288 6.94 -11.83 11.57
C ALA A 288 5.50 -11.86 11.04
N MET A 289 4.66 -12.75 11.54
CA MET A 289 3.23 -12.79 11.16
C MET A 289 2.51 -11.51 11.56
N GLU A 290 2.70 -11.03 12.80
CA GLU A 290 2.07 -9.78 13.28
C GLU A 290 2.50 -8.57 12.42
N MET A 291 3.79 -8.49 12.08
CA MET A 291 4.32 -7.44 11.21
C MET A 291 3.77 -7.48 9.79
N ILE A 292 3.63 -8.67 9.20
CA ILE A 292 3.08 -8.79 7.84
C ILE A 292 1.62 -8.28 7.82
N SER A 293 0.84 -8.57 8.86
CA SER A 293 -0.51 -8.01 9.02
C SER A 293 -0.46 -6.49 9.02
N ASP A 294 0.34 -5.92 9.91
CA ASP A 294 0.39 -4.48 10.20
C ASP A 294 0.72 -3.67 8.94
N TYR A 295 1.74 -4.09 8.19
CA TYR A 295 2.13 -3.42 6.95
C TYR A 295 1.13 -3.63 5.79
N CYS A 296 0.36 -4.72 5.78
CA CYS A 296 -0.69 -4.91 4.76
C CYS A 296 -1.92 -4.04 5.03
N GLU A 297 -2.13 -3.54 6.25
CA GLU A 297 -3.29 -2.72 6.59
C GLU A 297 -3.33 -1.39 5.83
N ASN A 298 -2.18 -0.81 5.47
CA ASN A 298 -2.12 0.52 4.86
C ASN A 298 -1.53 0.46 3.44
N PRO A 299 -2.37 0.40 2.39
CA PRO A 299 -1.91 0.13 1.02
C PRO A 299 -1.31 1.34 0.27
N PHE A 300 -1.25 2.52 0.90
CA PHE A 300 -0.93 3.81 0.26
C PHE A 300 0.14 4.64 1.00
N GLU A 301 0.99 4.04 1.83
CA GLU A 301 2.01 4.76 2.60
C GLU A 301 3.25 5.14 1.76
N GLY A 302 3.41 4.51 0.59
CA GLY A 302 4.60 4.65 -0.26
C GLY A 302 5.75 3.73 0.15
N LEU A 303 5.44 2.61 0.81
CA LEU A 303 6.41 1.58 1.20
C LEU A 303 6.54 0.47 0.14
N ARG A 304 7.53 -0.40 0.33
CA ARG A 304 7.83 -1.50 -0.61
C ARG A 304 6.69 -2.50 -0.74
N ASN A 305 5.83 -2.63 0.26
CA ASN A 305 4.76 -3.62 0.32
C ASN A 305 3.44 -3.11 -0.31
N ASP A 306 3.38 -1.80 -0.54
CA ASP A 306 2.17 -1.09 -0.91
C ASP A 306 1.83 -1.27 -2.39
N THR A 307 0.64 -0.77 -2.75
CA THR A 307 0.16 -0.73 -4.13
C THR A 307 1.11 0.12 -4.98
N PRO A 308 1.58 -0.37 -6.16
CA PRO A 308 2.50 0.37 -7.00
C PRO A 308 1.76 1.42 -7.83
N MET A 309 1.27 2.46 -7.17
CA MET A 309 0.40 3.48 -7.78
C MET A 309 1.11 4.22 -8.92
N LEU A 310 2.40 4.53 -8.82
CA LEU A 310 3.12 5.25 -9.88
C LEU A 310 3.14 4.45 -11.18
N SER A 311 3.41 3.15 -11.06
CA SER A 311 3.50 2.23 -12.19
C SER A 311 2.15 2.02 -12.86
N ILE A 312 1.07 1.92 -12.06
CA ILE A 312 -0.31 1.85 -12.56
C ILE A 312 -0.67 3.16 -13.29
N CYS A 313 -0.39 4.33 -12.68
CA CYS A 313 -0.62 5.62 -13.33
C CYS A 313 0.15 5.74 -14.65
N ARG A 314 1.43 5.31 -14.70
CA ARG A 314 2.25 5.32 -15.91
C ARG A 314 1.70 4.39 -16.99
N GLU A 315 1.24 3.19 -16.62
CA GLU A 315 0.60 2.28 -17.57
C GLU A 315 -0.65 2.91 -18.19
N ILE A 316 -1.50 3.55 -17.37
CA ILE A 316 -2.69 4.25 -17.88
C ILE A 316 -2.29 5.42 -18.77
N GLU A 317 -1.34 6.25 -18.35
CA GLU A 317 -0.79 7.37 -19.12
C GLU A 317 -0.35 6.92 -20.52
N ILE A 318 0.45 5.87 -20.61
CA ILE A 318 0.92 5.30 -21.90
C ILE A 318 -0.26 4.91 -22.79
N ASN A 319 -1.20 4.13 -22.25
CA ASN A 319 -2.36 3.67 -23.01
C ASN A 319 -3.20 4.85 -23.53
N MET A 320 -3.39 5.88 -22.71
CA MET A 320 -4.17 7.04 -23.09
C MET A 320 -3.48 7.90 -24.15
N LEU A 321 -2.18 8.16 -24.00
CA LEU A 321 -1.39 8.92 -24.98
C LEU A 321 -1.35 8.21 -26.34
N GLN A 322 -1.20 6.88 -26.34
CA GLN A 322 -1.28 6.07 -27.55
C GLN A 322 -2.67 6.17 -28.21
N THR A 323 -3.74 6.18 -27.42
CA THR A 323 -5.12 6.26 -27.94
C THR A 323 -5.37 7.57 -28.68
N ILE A 324 -4.79 8.69 -28.21
CA ILE A 324 -4.90 10.01 -28.87
C ILE A 324 -3.81 10.29 -29.91
N GLY A 325 -2.95 9.30 -30.21
CA GLY A 325 -1.90 9.41 -31.23
C GLY A 325 -0.75 10.35 -30.86
N GLU A 326 -0.44 10.54 -29.58
CA GLU A 326 0.73 11.32 -29.16
C GLU A 326 2.03 10.53 -29.41
N ASN A 327 3.06 11.21 -29.91
CA ASN A 327 4.36 10.59 -30.20
C ASN A 327 5.28 10.55 -28.97
N ASP A 328 5.11 11.49 -28.03
CA ASP A 328 5.89 11.55 -26.80
C ASP A 328 5.29 10.64 -25.72
N ILE A 329 5.51 9.35 -25.87
CA ILE A 329 5.03 8.32 -24.94
C ILE A 329 6.15 8.00 -23.93
N PRO A 330 5.86 8.03 -22.62
CA PRO A 330 6.87 7.73 -21.61
C PRO A 330 7.13 6.23 -21.52
N ASP A 331 8.32 5.86 -21.03
CA ASP A 331 8.63 4.45 -20.76
C ASP A 331 7.85 3.90 -19.56
N LEU A 332 7.62 2.59 -19.57
CA LEU A 332 7.08 1.86 -18.43
C LEU A 332 8.02 1.97 -17.22
N ILE A 333 7.45 2.13 -16.02
CA ILE A 333 8.22 2.09 -14.78
C ILE A 333 8.75 0.66 -14.58
N LYS A 334 10.07 0.52 -14.58
CA LYS A 334 10.74 -0.75 -14.32
C LYS A 334 10.98 -0.92 -12.81
N PRO A 335 10.91 -2.16 -12.28
CA PRO A 335 11.23 -2.40 -10.88
C PRO A 335 12.68 -1.99 -10.55
N LYS A 336 12.87 -1.10 -9.57
CA LYS A 336 14.19 -0.74 -9.03
C LYS A 336 14.41 -1.47 -7.71
N SER A 337 15.55 -2.16 -7.58
CA SER A 337 15.83 -3.03 -6.42
C SER A 337 14.71 -4.05 -6.12
N HIS A 338 14.08 -4.59 -7.17
CA HIS A 338 12.92 -5.50 -7.11
C HIS A 338 11.63 -4.93 -6.50
N VAL A 339 11.56 -3.61 -6.37
CA VAL A 339 10.37 -2.90 -5.90
C VAL A 339 9.80 -2.10 -7.06
N LEU A 340 8.49 -2.17 -7.19
CA LEU A 340 7.68 -1.36 -8.08
C LEU A 340 6.88 -0.37 -7.23
N ILE A 341 6.79 0.89 -7.63
CA ILE A 341 6.06 1.94 -6.88
C ILE A 341 4.90 2.52 -7.64
#